data_AF-A0A6A7C951-F1
#
_entry.id   AF-A0A6A7C951-F1
#
_cell.length_a   1.000
_cell.length_b   1.000
_cell.length_c   1.000
_cell.angle_alpha   90.00
_cell.angle_beta   90.00
_cell.angle_gamma   90.00
#
_symmetry.space_group_name_H-M   'P 1'
#
loop_
_entity.id
_entity.type
_entity.pdbx_description
1 polymer ?
#
loop_
_entity_poly.entity_id
_entity_poly.type
_entity_poly.pdbx_seq_one_letter_code
_entity_poly.pdbx_strand_id
1 'polypeptide(L)' 'LSQEQAQNILSSFLQATATKPYLHPDAMLNASGITFSATSGSEGGLEIHHLKRIEKGLNGEILEKE' A
#
# COMPACT_ATOMS: atom_id res chain seq x y z
N LEU A 1 -14.87 -12.64 1.84
CA LEU A 1 -13.75 -12.62 0.88
C LEU A 1 -13.01 -13.94 1.02
N SER A 2 -12.73 -14.65 -0.08
CA SER A 2 -11.76 -15.74 -0.06
C SER A 2 -10.34 -15.19 0.07
N GLN A 3 -9.37 -16.03 0.41
CA GLN A 3 -7.95 -15.65 0.47
C GLN A 3 -7.48 -15.09 -0.88
N GLU A 4 -7.79 -15.78 -1.99
CA GLU A 4 -7.45 -15.35 -3.34
C GLU A 4 -8.08 -13.99 -3.68
N GLN A 5 -9.34 -13.75 -3.30
CA GLN A 5 -9.97 -12.45 -3.49
C GLN A 5 -9.27 -11.35 -2.69
N ALA A 6 -8.90 -11.62 -1.43
CA ALA A 6 -8.20 -10.66 -0.60
C ALA A 6 -6.81 -10.32 -1.17
N GLN A 7 -6.07 -11.33 -1.64
CA GLN A 7 -4.77 -11.18 -2.28
C GLN A 7 -4.87 -10.33 -3.56
N ASN A 8 -5.85 -10.62 -4.43
CA ASN A 8 -6.07 -9.87 -5.67
C ASN A 8 -6.44 -8.40 -5.41
N ILE A 9 -7.32 -8.15 -4.42
CA ILE A 9 -7.72 -6.79 -4.03
C ILE A 9 -6.50 -6.03 -3.49
N LEU A 10 -5.75 -6.63 -2.56
CA LEU A 10 -4.61 -5.98 -1.92
C LEU A 10 -3.50 -5.68 -2.93
N SER A 11 -3.17 -6.64 -3.81
CA SER A 11 -2.13 -6.44 -4.81
C SER A 11 -2.51 -5.35 -5.81
N SER A 12 -3.75 -5.34 -6.29
CA SER A 12 -4.26 -4.29 -7.17
C SER A 12 -4.22 -2.92 -6.50
N PHE A 13 -4.55 -2.85 -5.21
CA PHE A 13 -4.48 -1.62 -4.43
C PHE A 13 -3.02 -1.12 -4.32
N LEU A 14 -2.08 -1.98 -3.92
CA LEU A 14 -0.67 -1.62 -3.76
C LEU A 14 -0.01 -1.18 -5.08
N GLN A 15 -0.34 -1.83 -6.19
CA GLN A 15 0.11 -1.40 -7.52
C GLN A 15 -0.45 -0.01 -7.89
N ALA A 16 -1.72 0.24 -7.58
CA ALA A 16 -2.35 1.52 -7.86
C ALA A 16 -1.76 2.65 -7.01
N THR A 17 -1.48 2.41 -5.73
CA THR A 17 -0.93 3.42 -4.81
C THR A 17 0.42 3.96 -5.28
N ALA A 18 1.26 3.12 -5.90
CA ALA A 18 2.59 3.53 -6.38
C ALA A 18 2.57 4.70 -7.39
N THR A 19 1.44 4.94 -8.06
CA THR A 19 1.31 5.99 -9.09
C THR A 19 0.15 6.95 -8.86
N LYS A 20 -0.72 6.68 -7.87
CA LYS A 20 -1.96 7.44 -7.64
C LYS A 20 -1.96 8.02 -6.22
N PRO A 21 -1.53 9.28 -6.06
CA PRO A 21 -1.50 9.96 -4.76
C PRO A 21 -2.81 9.89 -3.99
N TYR A 22 -3.95 10.01 -4.67
CA TYR A 22 -5.26 10.00 -4.01
C TYR A 22 -5.66 8.66 -3.38
N LEU A 23 -4.89 7.59 -3.63
CA LEU A 23 -5.06 6.29 -2.98
C LEU A 23 -4.15 6.10 -1.76
N HIS A 24 -3.20 7.01 -1.51
CA HIS A 24 -2.33 6.93 -0.35
C HIS A 24 -3.10 7.24 0.94
N PRO A 25 -2.94 6.44 2.00
CA PRO A 25 -3.48 6.75 3.33
C PRO A 25 -2.96 8.08 3.90
N ASP A 26 -1.75 8.47 3.49
CA ASP A 26 -1.04 9.67 3.91
C ASP A 26 -0.95 10.73 2.79
N ALA A 27 -1.86 10.69 1.83
CA ALA A 27 -1.92 11.69 0.76
C ALA A 27 -2.12 13.10 1.32
N MET A 28 -1.46 14.07 0.69
CA MET A 28 -1.60 15.48 1.05
C MET A 28 -2.54 16.20 0.07
N LEU A 29 -3.45 17.01 0.59
CA LEU A 29 -4.26 17.93 -0.21
C LEU A 29 -3.66 19.33 -0.13
N ASN A 30 -3.36 19.94 -1.27
CA ASN A 30 -2.86 21.31 -1.36
C ASN A 30 -3.53 22.06 -2.53
N ALA A 31 -3.17 23.32 -2.72
CA ALA A 31 -3.75 24.18 -3.77
C ALA A 31 -3.52 23.67 -5.20
N SER A 32 -2.50 22.82 -5.42
CA SER A 32 -2.20 22.19 -6.70
C SER A 32 -2.90 20.84 -6.89
N GLY A 33 -3.60 20.33 -5.86
CA GLY A 33 -4.34 19.07 -5.89
C GLY A 33 -3.88 18.07 -4.82
N ILE A 34 -4.11 16.78 -5.09
CA ILE A 34 -3.71 15.69 -4.21
C ILE A 34 -2.32 15.21 -4.61
N THR A 35 -1.38 15.25 -3.67
CA THR A 35 0.02 14.85 -3.87
C THR A 35 0.41 13.76 -2.88
N PHE A 36 1.48 13.03 -3.20
CA PHE A 36 2.10 12.16 -2.21
C PHE A 36 2.57 12.98 -1.00
N SER A 37 2.69 12.32 0.15
CA SER A 37 3.30 12.93 1.33
C SER A 37 4.74 13.30 1.02
N ALA A 38 5.15 14.49 1.49
CA ALA A 38 6.53 14.95 1.34
C ALA A 38 7.54 14.08 2.10
N THR A 39 7.08 13.35 3.14
CA THR A 39 7.93 12.52 3.98
C THR A 39 8.10 11.11 3.41
N SER A 40 7.04 10.52 2.88
CA SER A 40 6.99 9.11 2.46
C SER A 40 7.01 8.92 0.94
N GLY A 41 6.67 9.95 0.17
CA GLY A 41 6.63 9.89 -1.28
C GLY A 41 5.69 8.81 -1.81
N SER A 42 6.01 8.29 -3.00
CA SER A 42 5.24 7.22 -3.65
C SER A 42 5.43 5.84 -3.00
N GLU A 43 6.43 5.67 -2.14
CA GLU A 43 6.67 4.39 -1.45
C GLU A 43 5.71 4.17 -0.28
N GLY A 44 5.12 5.26 0.22
CA GLY A 44 4.09 5.27 1.25
C GLY A 44 4.62 5.19 2.68
N GLY A 45 3.78 5.60 3.62
CA GLY A 45 4.07 5.55 5.06
C GLY A 45 3.97 4.14 5.66
N LEU A 46 3.81 4.09 6.99
CA LEU A 46 3.76 2.83 7.75
C LEU A 46 2.59 1.96 7.31
N GLU A 47 1.46 2.55 6.94
CA GLU A 47 0.27 1.86 6.49
C GLU A 47 0.57 1.05 5.21
N ILE A 48 1.17 1.69 4.19
CA ILE A 48 1.58 1.01 2.96
C ILE A 48 2.66 -0.03 3.25
N HIS A 49 3.62 0.27 4.14
CA HIS A 49 4.63 -0.70 4.57
C HIS A 49 4.01 -1.97 5.16
N HIS A 50 3.04 -1.83 6.09
CA HIS A 50 2.37 -2.97 6.71
C HIS A 50 1.51 -3.74 5.71
N LEU A 51 0.82 -3.06 4.79
CA LEU A 51 0.07 -3.71 3.72
C LEU A 51 0.97 -4.52 2.79
N LYS A 52 2.15 -4.01 2.42
CA LYS A 52 3.18 -4.77 1.67
C LYS A 52 3.62 -6.03 2.43
N ARG A 53 3.77 -5.97 3.76
CA ARG A 53 4.07 -7.15 4.59
C ARG A 53 2.93 -8.16 4.62
N ILE A 54 1.69 -7.69 4.72
CA ILE A 54 0.50 -8.56 4.67
C ILE A 54 0.39 -9.25 3.32
N GLU A 55 0.63 -8.54 2.21
CA GLU A 55 0.64 -9.12 0.86
C GLU A 55 1.64 -10.28 0.76
N LYS A 56 2.86 -10.09 1.26
CA LYS A 56 3.87 -11.14 1.33
C LYS A 56 3.40 -12.36 2.13
N GLY A 57 2.79 -12.13 3.29
CA GLY A 57 2.22 -13.21 4.11
C GLY A 57 1.10 -13.97 3.39
N LEU A 58 0.21 -13.25 2.68
CA LEU A 58 -0.85 -13.86 1.86
C LEU A 58 -0.28 -14.67 0.68
N ASN A 59 0.89 -14.30 0.17
CA ASN A 59 1.66 -15.03 -0.85
C ASN A 59 2.41 -16.25 -0.28
N GLY A 60 2.29 -16.53 1.03
CA GLY A 60 2.95 -17.66 1.69
C GLY A 60 4.39 -17.37 2.11
N GLU A 61 4.85 -16.11 2.09
CA GLU A 61 6.15 -15.75 2.65
C GLU A 61 6.12 -15.82 4.19
N ILE A 62 7.14 -16.45 4.76
CA ILE A 62 7.36 -16.46 6.21
C ILE A 62 7.95 -15.10 6.62
N LEU A 63 7.15 -14.27 7.28
CA LEU A 63 7.49 -12.88 7.63
C LEU A 63 8.47 -12.75 8.80
N GLU A 64 8.58 -13.79 9.61
CA GLU A 64 9.55 -13.93 10.71
C GLU A 64 9.90 -15.41 10.83
N LYS A 65 11.19 -15.73 10.93
CA LYS A 65 11.64 -17.05 11.35
C LYS A 65 11.98 -16.95 12.84
N GLU A 66 11.34 -17.78 13.65
CA GLU A 66 11.67 -17.97 15.07
C GLU A 66 13.15 -18.33 15.27
#